data_AF-A0A539DSR1-F1
#
_entry.id   AF-A0A539DSR1-F1
#
_cell.length_a   1.000
_cell.length_b   1.000
_cell.length_c   1.000
_cell.angle_alpha   90.00
_cell.angle_beta   90.00
_cell.angle_gamma   90.00
#
_symmetry.space_group_name_H-M   'P 1'
#
loop_
_entity.id
_entity.type
_entity.pdbx_description
1 polymer ?
#
loop_
_entity_poly.entity_id
_entity_poly.type
_entity_poly.pdbx_seq_one_letter_code
_entity_poly.pdbx_strand_id
1 'polypeptide(L)'
;FLILDKKLGSRQAGRLVQRLFEIEVYRMMALLALPVSKELLPWLSDSDRQLSKITAAVATSRQADTELLNEITQLAAAVENSISKSQYRLDAAHVHYKLVGLRIEELREQRIQGLQTFREFMERRLEPAMNTCQAVEQRQRNLSERIAHASQLLRTRVEITIEMQNQKLLASMNQRAKLQLRLQETVEGLSVVVITYYFASLVGYMAKAGKSLGLHVNPDLVMGVTIPLTAIAVAVGVRYIRRVVERKSDL
;
A
#
# COMPACT_ATOMS: atom_id res chain seq x y z
N PHE A 1 -9.67 -35.54 45.63
CA PHE A 1 -9.07 -35.10 46.91
C PHE A 1 -9.98 -35.54 48.05
N LEU A 2 -9.41 -35.89 49.21
CA LEU A 2 -10.15 -36.17 50.43
C LEU A 2 -10.09 -34.94 51.33
N ILE A 3 -11.24 -34.51 51.87
CA ILE A 3 -11.32 -33.41 52.84
C ILE A 3 -11.56 -34.02 54.21
N LEU A 4 -10.64 -33.78 55.15
CA LEU A 4 -10.75 -34.20 56.54
C LEU A 4 -10.94 -32.95 57.41
N ASP A 5 -12.12 -32.84 58.02
CA ASP A 5 -12.39 -31.77 58.98
C ASP A 5 -11.71 -32.08 60.33
N LYS A 6 -10.78 -31.21 60.75
CA LYS A 6 -10.06 -31.28 62.02
C LYS A 6 -10.44 -30.13 62.96
N LYS A 7 -11.74 -29.76 63.04
CA LYS A 7 -12.37 -28.71 63.88
C LYS A 7 -12.65 -27.38 63.18
N LEU A 8 -13.13 -27.40 61.94
CA LEU A 8 -13.62 -26.20 61.24
C LEU A 8 -14.96 -25.74 61.83
N GLY A 9 -15.10 -24.43 62.05
CA GLY A 9 -16.42 -23.86 62.34
C GLY A 9 -17.32 -23.91 61.09
N SER A 10 -18.65 -24.02 61.25
CA SER A 10 -19.58 -24.21 60.12
C SER A 10 -19.43 -23.16 59.01
N ARG A 11 -19.18 -21.89 59.36
CA ARG A 11 -18.92 -20.81 58.38
C ARG A 11 -17.58 -20.98 57.66
N GLN A 12 -16.54 -21.48 58.34
CA GLN A 12 -15.25 -21.75 57.73
C GLN A 12 -15.34 -22.94 56.78
N ALA A 13 -16.02 -24.01 57.20
CA ALA A 13 -16.29 -25.17 56.35
C ALA A 13 -17.05 -24.78 55.09
N GLY A 14 -18.13 -23.98 55.22
CA GLY A 14 -18.90 -23.48 54.08
C GLY A 14 -18.05 -22.69 53.08
N ARG A 15 -17.22 -21.75 53.54
CA ARG A 15 -16.31 -20.98 52.65
C ARG A 15 -15.26 -21.87 51.97
N LEU A 16 -14.72 -22.86 52.69
CA LEU A 16 -13.72 -23.76 52.14
C LEU A 16 -14.34 -24.63 51.03
N VAL A 17 -15.52 -25.20 51.27
CA VAL A 17 -16.26 -25.97 50.28
C VAL A 17 -16.62 -25.10 49.07
N GLN A 18 -17.11 -23.88 49.29
CA GLN A 18 -17.41 -22.93 48.21
C GLN A 18 -16.17 -22.65 47.34
N ARG A 19 -15.01 -22.41 47.94
CA ARG A 19 -13.76 -22.18 47.19
C ARG A 19 -13.36 -23.38 46.33
N LEU A 20 -13.54 -24.60 46.85
CA LEU A 20 -13.27 -25.82 46.09
C LEU A 20 -14.20 -25.94 44.88
N PHE A 21 -15.49 -25.63 45.03
CA PHE A 21 -16.42 -25.58 43.91
C PHE A 21 -16.05 -24.49 42.90
N GLU A 22 -15.69 -23.30 43.38
CA GLU A 22 -15.27 -22.20 42.51
C GLU A 22 -14.01 -22.55 41.70
N ILE A 23 -13.02 -23.21 42.31
CA ILE A 23 -11.83 -23.73 41.60
C ILE A 23 -12.25 -24.66 40.45
N GLU A 24 -13.14 -25.61 40.72
CA GLU A 24 -13.61 -26.56 39.71
C GLU A 24 -14.40 -25.88 38.58
N VAL A 25 -15.28 -24.94 38.94
CA VAL A 25 -16.08 -24.15 37.99
C VAL A 25 -15.19 -23.27 37.11
N TYR A 26 -14.27 -22.51 37.71
CA TYR A 26 -13.32 -21.69 36.96
C TYR A 26 -12.36 -22.53 36.11
N ARG A 27 -11.91 -23.68 36.60
CA ARG A 27 -11.13 -24.63 35.80
C ARG A 27 -11.88 -25.07 34.55
N MET A 28 -13.15 -25.47 34.70
CA MET A 28 -13.97 -25.88 33.56
C MET A 28 -14.17 -24.74 32.56
N MET A 29 -14.45 -23.52 33.04
CA MET A 29 -14.62 -22.36 32.16
C MET A 29 -13.34 -21.97 31.44
N ALA A 30 -12.17 -22.04 32.10
CA ALA A 30 -10.88 -21.82 31.46
C ALA A 30 -10.61 -22.83 30.33
N LEU A 31 -10.96 -24.10 30.55
CA LEU A 31 -10.72 -25.18 29.58
C LEU A 31 -11.63 -25.10 28.34
N LEU A 32 -12.67 -24.26 28.32
CA LEU A 32 -13.52 -24.07 27.14
C LEU A 32 -12.79 -23.41 25.97
N ALA A 33 -11.67 -22.72 26.21
CA ALA A 33 -10.87 -22.10 25.15
C ALA A 33 -9.90 -23.09 24.46
N LEU A 34 -9.55 -24.20 25.11
CA LEU A 34 -8.62 -25.18 24.57
C LEU A 34 -9.05 -25.81 23.24
N PRO A 35 -10.30 -26.32 23.06
CA PRO A 35 -10.70 -26.90 21.79
C PRO A 35 -10.65 -25.89 20.64
N VAL A 36 -11.12 -24.66 20.88
CA VAL A 36 -11.03 -23.56 19.91
C VAL A 36 -9.58 -23.27 19.54
N SER A 37 -8.68 -23.23 20.51
CA SER A 37 -7.25 -23.02 20.27
C SER A 37 -6.64 -24.14 19.40
N LYS A 38 -7.01 -25.40 19.67
CA LYS A 38 -6.52 -26.54 18.89
C LYS A 38 -7.02 -26.53 17.45
N GLU A 39 -8.25 -26.11 17.21
CA GLU A 39 -8.81 -25.97 15.86
C GLU A 39 -8.15 -24.83 15.06
N LEU A 40 -7.75 -23.75 15.72
CA LEU A 40 -7.09 -22.61 15.08
C LEU A 40 -5.63 -22.88 14.69
N LEU A 41 -4.93 -23.78 15.39
CA LEU A 41 -3.49 -24.01 15.18
C LEU A 41 -3.12 -24.43 13.74
N PRO A 42 -3.77 -25.42 13.10
CA PRO A 42 -3.51 -25.78 11.71
C PRO A 42 -3.81 -24.61 10.76
N TRP A 43 -4.95 -23.96 10.95
CA TRP A 43 -5.38 -22.84 10.11
C TRP A 43 -4.41 -21.65 10.17
N LEU A 44 -3.88 -21.33 11.35
CA LEU A 44 -2.84 -20.31 11.52
C LEU A 44 -1.54 -20.69 10.80
N SER A 45 -1.18 -21.97 10.81
CA SER A 45 0.03 -22.47 10.15
C SER A 45 -0.09 -22.39 8.62
N ASP A 46 -1.28 -22.67 8.08
CA ASP A 46 -1.55 -22.50 6.65
C ASP A 46 -1.61 -21.03 6.24
N SER A 47 -2.21 -20.18 7.07
CA SER A 47 -2.25 -18.73 6.86
C SER A 47 -0.84 -18.11 6.86
N ASP A 48 0.04 -18.57 7.75
CA ASP A 48 1.44 -18.16 7.78
C ASP A 48 2.20 -18.58 6.50
N ARG A 49 1.92 -19.79 6.01
CA ARG A 49 2.48 -20.28 4.74
C ARG A 49 1.96 -19.45 3.55
N GLN A 50 0.69 -19.06 3.56
CA GLN A 50 0.11 -18.20 2.53
C GLN A 50 0.78 -16.82 2.54
N LEU A 51 0.94 -16.19 3.71
CA LEU A 51 1.67 -14.92 3.82
C LEU A 51 3.09 -15.04 3.27
N SER A 52 3.80 -16.11 3.62
CA SER A 52 5.17 -16.36 3.14
C SER A 52 5.25 -16.52 1.62
N LYS A 53 4.22 -17.09 0.98
CA LYS A 53 4.12 -17.16 -0.49
C LYS A 53 3.90 -15.78 -1.10
N ILE A 54 2.99 -15.00 -0.53
CA ILE A 54 2.70 -13.63 -1.00
C ILE A 54 3.98 -12.79 -0.91
N THR A 55 4.66 -12.77 0.23
CA THR A 55 5.90 -11.97 0.40
C THR A 55 7.03 -12.40 -0.54
N ALA A 56 7.17 -13.71 -0.81
CA ALA A 56 8.13 -14.21 -1.80
C ALA A 56 7.76 -13.80 -3.25
N ALA A 57 6.47 -13.76 -3.58
CA ALA A 57 5.99 -13.31 -4.89
C ALA A 57 6.24 -11.80 -5.10
N VAL A 58 6.06 -10.98 -4.06
CA VAL A 58 6.40 -9.55 -4.06
C VAL A 58 7.87 -9.34 -4.42
N ALA A 59 8.78 -10.13 -3.84
CA ALA A 59 10.22 -10.02 -4.11
C ALA A 59 10.62 -10.44 -5.53
N THR A 60 9.93 -11.42 -6.12
CA THR A 60 10.32 -12.02 -7.41
C THR A 60 9.60 -11.44 -8.63
N SER A 61 8.64 -10.52 -8.44
CA SER A 61 7.85 -9.91 -9.53
C SER A 61 7.14 -10.92 -10.45
N ARG A 62 6.88 -12.14 -9.96
CA ARG A 62 6.28 -13.22 -10.79
C ARG A 62 4.78 -13.07 -11.02
N GLN A 63 4.10 -12.26 -10.20
CA GLN A 63 2.65 -12.09 -10.19
C GLN A 63 2.27 -10.61 -10.29
N ALA A 64 1.08 -10.32 -10.80
CA ALA A 64 0.56 -8.96 -10.88
C ALA A 64 0.30 -8.38 -9.48
N ASP A 65 0.69 -7.12 -9.26
CA ASP A 65 0.56 -6.47 -7.96
C ASP A 65 -0.90 -6.42 -7.46
N THR A 66 -1.86 -6.26 -8.37
CA THR A 66 -3.29 -6.25 -8.05
C THR A 66 -3.77 -7.59 -7.48
N GLU A 67 -3.23 -8.71 -7.97
CA GLU A 67 -3.58 -10.04 -7.47
C GLU A 67 -2.99 -10.24 -6.07
N LEU A 68 -1.72 -9.88 -5.88
CA LEU A 68 -1.07 -9.94 -4.58
C LEU A 68 -1.77 -9.05 -3.54
N LEU A 69 -2.25 -7.87 -3.95
CA LEU A 69 -3.05 -6.98 -3.10
C LEU A 69 -4.37 -7.64 -2.69
N ASN A 70 -5.08 -8.27 -3.62
CA ASN A 70 -6.31 -8.98 -3.29
C ASN A 70 -6.06 -10.17 -2.34
N GLU A 71 -5.04 -10.97 -2.60
CA GLU A 71 -4.67 -12.11 -1.75
C GLU A 71 -4.32 -11.67 -0.32
N ILE A 72 -3.51 -10.62 -0.17
CA ILE A 72 -3.11 -10.13 1.16
C ILE A 72 -4.28 -9.48 1.90
N THR A 73 -5.17 -8.77 1.19
CA THR A 73 -6.39 -8.19 1.80
C THR A 73 -7.35 -9.28 2.26
N GLN A 74 -7.54 -10.35 1.48
CA GLN A 74 -8.36 -11.49 1.89
C GLN A 74 -7.76 -12.21 3.10
N LEU A 75 -6.44 -12.41 3.12
CA LEU A 75 -5.74 -13.02 4.25
C LEU A 75 -5.86 -12.14 5.51
N ALA A 76 -5.70 -10.82 5.38
CA ALA A 76 -5.89 -9.87 6.47
C ALA A 76 -7.29 -9.98 7.07
N ALA A 77 -8.33 -9.95 6.23
CA ALA A 77 -9.72 -10.07 6.68
C ALA A 77 -10.00 -11.41 7.37
N ALA A 78 -9.44 -12.50 6.85
CA ALA A 78 -9.61 -13.83 7.45
C ALA A 78 -8.94 -13.94 8.84
N VAL A 79 -7.74 -13.37 9.00
CA VAL A 79 -7.02 -13.31 10.29
C VAL A 79 -7.76 -12.42 11.28
N GLU A 80 -8.24 -11.25 10.87
CA GLU A 80 -8.99 -10.35 11.74
C GLU A 80 -10.31 -10.99 12.22
N ASN A 81 -11.02 -11.67 11.32
CA ASN A 81 -12.24 -12.41 11.67
C ASN A 81 -11.96 -13.58 12.63
N SER A 82 -10.83 -14.27 12.46
CA SER A 82 -10.37 -15.33 13.37
C SER A 82 -10.12 -14.78 14.77
N ILE A 83 -9.39 -13.67 14.87
CA ILE A 83 -9.12 -12.95 16.12
C ILE A 83 -10.43 -12.55 16.79
N SER A 84 -11.29 -11.82 16.07
CA SER A 84 -12.56 -11.31 16.60
C SER A 84 -13.45 -12.43 17.16
N LYS A 85 -13.50 -13.59 16.50
CA LYS A 85 -14.31 -14.74 16.93
C LYS A 85 -13.74 -15.45 18.17
N SER A 86 -12.42 -15.51 18.33
CA SER A 86 -11.79 -16.27 19.41
C SER A 86 -11.43 -15.43 20.64
N GLN A 87 -11.22 -14.13 20.46
CA GLN A 87 -10.64 -13.24 21.48
C GLN A 87 -11.40 -13.28 22.81
N TYR A 88 -12.72 -13.07 22.79
CA TYR A 88 -13.52 -13.07 24.02
C TYR A 88 -13.33 -14.36 24.85
N ARG A 89 -13.25 -15.52 24.19
CA ARG A 89 -13.12 -16.81 24.87
C ARG A 89 -11.72 -17.04 25.42
N LEU A 90 -10.69 -16.60 24.69
CA LEU A 90 -9.29 -16.68 25.12
C LEU A 90 -9.04 -15.74 26.31
N ASP A 91 -9.53 -14.50 26.24
CA ASP A 91 -9.49 -13.53 27.33
C ASP A 91 -10.21 -14.07 28.59
N ALA A 92 -11.42 -14.62 28.41
CA ALA A 92 -12.16 -15.23 29.51
C ALA A 92 -11.39 -16.41 30.13
N ALA A 93 -10.72 -17.23 29.32
CA ALA A 93 -9.91 -18.33 29.85
C ALA A 93 -8.75 -17.85 30.71
N HIS A 94 -8.07 -16.78 30.32
CA HIS A 94 -7.02 -16.15 31.13
C HIS A 94 -7.56 -15.60 32.45
N VAL A 95 -8.72 -14.95 32.43
CA VAL A 95 -9.38 -14.45 33.64
C VAL A 95 -9.74 -15.61 34.57
N HIS A 96 -10.34 -16.68 34.05
CA HIS A 96 -10.71 -17.84 34.85
C HIS A 96 -9.49 -18.59 35.40
N TYR A 97 -8.40 -18.69 34.63
CA TYR A 97 -7.14 -19.25 35.12
C TYR A 97 -6.58 -18.45 36.30
N LYS A 98 -6.60 -17.11 36.22
CA LYS A 98 -6.22 -16.24 37.34
C LYS A 98 -7.12 -16.44 38.57
N LEU A 99 -8.43 -16.58 38.36
CA LEU A 99 -9.37 -16.84 39.46
C LEU A 99 -9.12 -18.19 40.14
N VAL A 100 -8.76 -19.24 39.38
CA VAL A 100 -8.32 -20.52 39.97
C VAL A 100 -7.13 -20.30 40.90
N GLY A 101 -6.10 -19.58 40.44
CA GLY A 101 -4.92 -19.25 41.24
C GLY A 101 -5.27 -18.51 42.53
N LEU A 102 -6.11 -17.47 42.44
CA LEU A 102 -6.56 -16.69 43.60
C LEU A 102 -7.30 -17.58 44.62
N ARG A 103 -8.17 -18.47 44.16
CA ARG A 103 -8.90 -19.37 45.07
C ARG A 103 -8.00 -20.40 45.73
N ILE A 104 -6.99 -20.90 45.03
CA ILE A 104 -5.99 -21.79 45.61
C ILE A 104 -5.17 -21.06 46.68
N GLU A 105 -4.79 -19.79 46.47
CA GLU A 105 -4.10 -18.98 47.48
C GLU A 105 -4.95 -18.79 48.73
N GLU A 106 -6.23 -18.54 48.54
CA GLU A 106 -7.18 -18.39 49.63
C GLU A 106 -7.41 -19.67 50.46
N LEU A 107 -7.12 -20.85 49.91
CA LEU A 107 -7.12 -22.11 50.67
C LEU A 107 -6.01 -22.13 51.74
N ARG A 108 -4.96 -21.33 51.56
CA ARG A 108 -3.77 -21.28 52.44
C ARG A 108 -3.20 -22.67 52.67
N GLU A 109 -3.03 -23.42 51.58
CA GLU A 109 -2.50 -24.77 51.63
C GLU A 109 -1.11 -24.81 52.27
N GLN A 110 -0.89 -25.82 53.11
CA GLN A 110 0.41 -26.11 53.69
C GLN A 110 0.93 -27.41 53.10
N ARG A 111 2.23 -27.45 52.83
CA ARG A 111 2.85 -28.63 52.26
C ARG A 111 2.88 -29.76 53.28
N ILE A 112 2.34 -30.91 52.88
CA ILE A 112 2.48 -32.16 53.62
C ILE A 112 3.49 -33.01 52.84
N GLN A 113 4.58 -33.41 53.48
CA GLN A 113 5.62 -34.20 52.81
C GLN A 113 5.03 -35.48 52.20
N GLY A 114 5.42 -35.78 50.96
CA GLY A 114 4.93 -36.94 50.21
C GLY A 114 3.57 -36.76 49.53
N LEU A 115 2.90 -35.61 49.69
CA LEU A 115 1.62 -35.32 49.04
C LEU A 115 1.74 -34.09 48.13
N GLN A 116 1.06 -34.16 46.98
CA GLN A 116 0.94 -33.04 46.05
C GLN A 116 -0.07 -32.02 46.58
N THR A 117 0.24 -30.72 46.45
CA THR A 117 -0.69 -29.66 46.84
C THR A 117 -1.79 -29.45 45.79
N PHE A 118 -2.86 -28.71 46.13
CA PHE A 118 -3.88 -28.36 45.14
C PHE A 118 -3.28 -27.49 44.02
N ARG A 119 -2.38 -26.57 44.36
CA ARG A 119 -1.65 -25.76 43.38
C ARG A 119 -0.90 -26.62 42.38
N GLU A 120 0.00 -27.48 42.86
CA GLU A 120 0.84 -28.31 41.99
C GLU A 120 -0.01 -29.22 41.08
N PHE A 121 -1.12 -29.76 41.60
CA PHE A 121 -2.03 -30.58 40.82
C PHE A 121 -2.81 -29.77 39.76
N MET A 122 -3.28 -28.58 40.12
CA MET A 122 -4.03 -27.69 39.22
C MET A 122 -3.15 -27.10 38.13
N GLU A 123 -1.95 -26.62 38.47
CA GLU A 123 -0.98 -26.09 37.51
C GLU A 123 -0.65 -27.16 36.45
N ARG A 124 -0.30 -28.38 36.86
CA ARG A 124 -0.02 -29.49 35.92
C ARG A 124 -1.17 -29.83 34.97
N ARG A 125 -2.43 -29.55 35.35
CA ARG A 125 -3.63 -29.82 34.54
C ARG A 125 -4.06 -28.65 33.66
N LEU A 126 -3.88 -27.42 34.13
CA LEU A 126 -4.37 -26.22 33.47
C LEU A 126 -3.30 -25.54 32.62
N GLU A 127 -2.06 -25.50 33.10
CA GLU A 127 -0.98 -24.74 32.50
C GLU A 127 -0.70 -25.15 31.04
N PRO A 128 -0.68 -26.45 30.65
CA PRO A 128 -0.50 -26.81 29.24
C PRO A 128 -1.62 -26.28 28.34
N ALA A 129 -2.87 -26.25 28.83
CA ALA A 129 -4.00 -25.73 28.08
C ALA A 129 -3.92 -24.21 27.93
N MET A 130 -3.54 -23.49 29.00
CA MET A 130 -3.36 -22.05 28.97
C MET A 130 -2.20 -21.62 28.08
N ASN A 131 -1.08 -22.35 28.12
CA ASN A 131 0.07 -22.12 27.23
C ASN A 131 -0.34 -22.29 25.75
N THR A 132 -1.23 -23.25 25.46
CA THR A 132 -1.76 -23.43 24.10
C THR A 132 -2.61 -22.22 23.67
N CYS A 133 -3.48 -21.73 24.55
CA CYS A 133 -4.31 -20.55 24.29
C CYS A 133 -3.43 -19.31 24.03
N GLN A 134 -2.43 -19.08 24.89
CA GLN A 134 -1.48 -17.97 24.75
C GLN A 134 -0.66 -18.06 23.44
N ALA A 135 -0.22 -19.27 23.06
CA ALA A 135 0.51 -19.48 21.82
C ALA A 135 -0.34 -19.14 20.58
N VAL A 136 -1.64 -19.46 20.60
CA VAL A 136 -2.58 -19.10 19.53
C VAL A 136 -2.76 -17.59 19.44
N GLU A 137 -3.00 -16.91 20.56
CA GLU A 137 -3.11 -15.44 20.59
C GLU A 137 -1.84 -14.75 20.07
N GLN A 138 -0.67 -15.22 20.50
CA GLN A 138 0.59 -14.65 20.04
C GLN A 138 0.81 -14.87 18.55
N ARG A 139 0.47 -16.06 18.03
CA ARG A 139 0.54 -16.35 16.59
C ARG A 139 -0.42 -15.46 15.80
N GLN A 140 -1.65 -15.28 16.26
CA GLN A 140 -2.62 -14.37 15.66
C GLN A 140 -2.08 -12.93 15.58
N ARG A 141 -1.56 -12.39 16.70
CA ARG A 141 -0.96 -11.05 16.73
C ARG A 141 0.23 -10.92 15.78
N ASN A 142 1.20 -11.83 15.87
CA ASN A 142 2.38 -11.82 15.00
C ASN A 142 2.02 -11.93 13.52
N LEU A 143 1.00 -12.73 13.18
CA LEU A 143 0.54 -12.88 11.81
C LEU A 143 -0.13 -11.60 11.31
N SER A 144 -0.99 -10.98 12.12
CA SER A 144 -1.64 -9.69 11.80
C SER A 144 -0.60 -8.58 11.55
N GLU A 145 0.39 -8.45 12.44
CA GLU A 145 1.48 -7.48 12.28
C GLU A 145 2.27 -7.72 10.97
N ARG A 146 2.66 -8.97 10.70
CA ARG A 146 3.40 -9.30 9.48
C ARG A 146 2.58 -9.07 8.20
N ILE A 147 1.26 -9.31 8.25
CA ILE A 147 0.34 -8.97 7.14
C ILE A 147 0.31 -7.46 6.92
N ALA A 148 0.18 -6.66 7.98
CA ALA A 148 0.18 -5.20 7.89
C ALA A 148 1.49 -4.68 7.28
N HIS A 149 2.63 -5.19 7.73
CA HIS A 149 3.93 -4.86 7.15
C HIS A 149 4.04 -5.25 5.68
N ALA A 150 3.65 -6.47 5.31
CA ALA A 150 3.71 -6.92 3.91
C ALA A 150 2.75 -6.13 3.00
N SER A 151 1.56 -5.76 3.49
CA SER A 151 0.60 -4.92 2.77
C SER A 151 1.17 -3.53 2.51
N GLN A 152 1.83 -2.93 3.51
CA GLN A 152 2.48 -1.63 3.36
C GLN A 152 3.61 -1.68 2.32
N LEU A 153 4.46 -2.71 2.35
CA LEU A 153 5.55 -2.87 1.37
C LEU A 153 5.02 -3.03 -0.05
N LEU A 154 3.97 -3.84 -0.25
CA LEU A 154 3.35 -4.03 -1.54
C LEU A 154 2.72 -2.73 -2.06
N ARG A 155 2.03 -1.98 -1.19
CA ARG A 155 1.48 -0.67 -1.55
C ARG A 155 2.56 0.31 -1.98
N THR A 156 3.66 0.42 -1.24
CA THR A 156 4.80 1.27 -1.61
C THR A 156 5.39 0.86 -2.97
N ARG A 157 5.53 -0.44 -3.24
CA ARG A 157 6.02 -0.93 -4.53
C ARG A 157 5.10 -0.56 -5.70
N VAL A 158 3.79 -0.66 -5.51
CA VAL A 158 2.80 -0.24 -6.51
C VAL A 158 2.89 1.25 -6.77
N GLU A 159 2.94 2.06 -5.71
CA GLU A 159 3.08 3.52 -5.81
C GLU A 159 4.35 3.91 -6.61
N ILE A 160 5.50 3.31 -6.29
CA ILE A 160 6.75 3.52 -7.05
C ILE A 160 6.62 3.10 -8.51
N THR A 161 5.97 1.97 -8.79
CA THR A 161 5.79 1.47 -10.16
C THR A 161 4.95 2.44 -10.99
N ILE A 162 3.88 2.98 -10.41
CA ILE A 162 3.02 3.98 -11.04
C ILE A 162 3.81 5.29 -11.28
N GLU A 163 4.58 5.75 -10.30
CA GLU A 163 5.43 6.94 -10.46
C GLU A 163 6.45 6.78 -11.60
N MET A 164 7.13 5.62 -11.67
CA MET A 164 8.06 5.33 -12.75
C MET A 164 7.38 5.30 -14.12
N GLN A 165 6.15 4.77 -14.21
CA GLN A 165 5.37 4.79 -15.45
C GLN A 165 4.99 6.23 -15.85
N ASN A 166 4.56 7.05 -14.89
CA ASN A 166 4.23 8.45 -15.13
C ASN A 166 5.45 9.25 -15.60
N GLN A 167 6.62 9.07 -14.98
CA GLN A 167 7.86 9.71 -15.42
C GLN A 167 8.23 9.32 -16.86
N LYS A 168 8.13 8.03 -17.21
CA LYS A 168 8.37 7.56 -18.58
C LYS A 168 7.38 8.15 -19.58
N LEU A 169 6.10 8.25 -19.20
CA LEU A 169 5.07 8.84 -20.03
C LEU A 169 5.36 10.32 -20.29
N LEU A 170 5.66 11.11 -19.26
CA LEU A 170 6.02 12.52 -19.38
C LEU A 170 7.28 12.71 -20.23
N ALA A 171 8.31 11.87 -20.06
CA ALA A 171 9.51 11.91 -20.90
C ALA A 171 9.17 11.66 -22.39
N SER A 172 8.30 10.69 -22.69
CA SER A 172 7.85 10.42 -24.05
C SER A 172 7.02 11.57 -24.65
N MET A 173 6.24 12.28 -23.82
CA MET A 173 5.47 13.45 -24.25
C MET A 173 6.40 14.61 -24.58
N ASN A 174 7.39 14.88 -23.74
CA ASN A 174 8.40 15.92 -23.99
C ASN A 174 9.18 15.66 -25.28
N GLN A 175 9.54 14.41 -25.55
CA GLN A 175 10.21 14.05 -26.81
C GLN A 175 9.30 14.27 -28.02
N ARG A 176 8.02 13.88 -27.93
CA ARG A 176 7.04 14.12 -29.00
C ARG A 176 6.78 15.60 -29.23
N ALA A 177 6.61 16.40 -28.17
CA ALA A 177 6.45 17.84 -28.27
C ALA A 177 7.67 18.51 -28.95
N LYS A 178 8.88 18.09 -28.60
CA LYS A 178 10.12 18.59 -29.23
C LYS A 178 10.18 18.25 -30.73
N LEU A 179 9.74 17.06 -31.12
CA LEU A 179 9.63 16.68 -32.53
C LEU A 179 8.58 17.51 -33.28
N GLN A 180 7.41 17.73 -32.65
CA GLN A 180 6.37 18.58 -33.22
C GLN A 180 6.85 20.02 -33.43
N LEU A 181 7.58 20.59 -32.47
CA LEU A 181 8.19 21.92 -32.61
C LEU A 181 9.17 21.98 -33.78
N ARG A 182 10.05 20.96 -33.93
CA ARG A 182 10.98 20.91 -35.09
C ARG A 182 10.25 20.81 -36.41
N LEU A 183 9.21 19.99 -36.50
CA LEU A 183 8.41 19.87 -37.71
C LEU A 183 7.71 21.20 -38.02
N GLN A 184 7.17 21.88 -37.01
CA GLN A 184 6.58 23.20 -37.18
C GLN A 184 7.61 24.22 -37.69
N GLU A 185 8.81 24.25 -37.10
CA GLU A 185 9.92 25.11 -37.58
C GLU A 185 10.27 24.84 -39.04
N THR A 186 10.28 23.57 -39.46
CA THR A 186 10.56 23.23 -40.87
C THR A 186 9.46 23.69 -41.81
N VAL A 187 8.19 23.62 -41.40
CA VAL A 187 7.04 24.12 -42.19
C VAL A 187 7.05 25.65 -42.24
N GLU A 188 7.37 26.32 -41.13
CA GLU A 188 7.54 27.78 -41.09
C GLU A 188 8.66 28.23 -42.03
N GLY A 189 9.82 27.54 -42.04
CA GLY A 189 10.91 27.82 -42.96
C GLY A 189 10.50 27.70 -44.43
N LEU A 190 9.70 26.69 -44.79
CA LEU A 190 9.17 26.54 -46.15
C LEU A 190 8.20 27.68 -46.50
N SER A 191 7.36 28.10 -45.55
CA SER A 191 6.39 29.20 -45.77
C SER A 191 7.08 30.52 -46.12
N VAL A 192 8.26 30.81 -45.56
CA VAL A 192 9.06 31.99 -45.89
C VAL A 192 9.45 31.99 -47.37
N VAL A 193 9.88 30.83 -47.90
CA VAL A 193 10.26 30.70 -49.32
C VAL A 193 9.05 30.96 -50.22
N VAL A 194 7.91 30.34 -49.89
CA VAL A 194 6.66 30.47 -50.66
C VAL A 194 6.15 31.91 -50.66
N ILE A 195 6.08 32.56 -49.49
CA ILE A 195 5.62 33.96 -49.35
C ILE A 195 6.56 34.91 -50.09
N THR A 196 7.87 34.73 -49.93
CA THR A 196 8.88 35.56 -50.61
C THR A 196 8.73 35.48 -52.13
N TYR A 197 8.55 34.28 -52.68
CA TYR A 197 8.35 34.09 -54.11
C TYR A 197 7.07 34.76 -54.63
N TYR A 198 5.94 34.54 -53.95
CA TYR A 198 4.66 35.15 -54.35
C TYR A 198 4.71 36.67 -54.28
N PHE A 199 5.29 37.23 -53.21
CA PHE A 199 5.38 38.66 -53.04
C PHE A 199 6.31 39.30 -54.09
N ALA A 200 7.50 38.72 -54.33
CA ALA A 200 8.39 39.19 -55.38
C ALA A 200 7.75 39.13 -56.77
N SER A 201 6.99 38.07 -57.06
CA SER A 201 6.24 37.94 -58.31
C SER A 201 5.18 39.04 -58.46
N LEU A 202 4.42 39.33 -57.40
CA LEU A 202 3.40 40.39 -57.39
C LEU A 202 4.01 41.77 -57.67
N VAL A 203 5.10 42.12 -57.00
CA VAL A 203 5.83 43.38 -57.23
C VAL A 203 6.38 43.43 -58.66
N GLY A 204 6.90 42.30 -59.17
CA GLY A 204 7.36 42.18 -60.55
C GLY A 204 6.25 42.45 -61.57
N TYR A 205 5.04 41.96 -61.33
CA TYR A 205 3.87 42.27 -62.18
C TYR A 205 3.46 43.74 -62.09
N MET A 206 3.48 44.33 -60.89
CA MET A 206 3.20 45.77 -60.72
C MET A 206 4.23 46.65 -61.44
N ALA A 207 5.52 46.31 -61.40
CA ALA A 207 6.57 47.04 -62.10
C ALA A 207 6.40 46.97 -63.63
N LYS A 208 6.02 45.81 -64.16
CA LYS A 208 5.69 45.63 -65.58
C LYS A 208 4.46 46.46 -65.98
N ALA A 209 3.41 46.48 -65.16
CA ALA A 209 2.21 47.29 -65.37
C ALA A 209 2.50 48.81 -65.34
N GLY A 210 3.36 49.27 -64.42
CA GLY A 210 3.79 50.66 -64.34
C GLY A 210 4.62 51.11 -65.55
N LYS A 211 5.49 50.22 -66.07
CA LYS A 211 6.22 50.48 -67.31
C LYS A 211 5.29 50.61 -68.52
N SER A 212 4.22 49.79 -68.60
CA SER A 212 3.20 49.94 -69.66
C SER A 212 2.36 51.22 -69.54
N LEU A 213 2.40 51.91 -68.38
CA LEU A 213 1.72 53.18 -68.13
C LEU A 213 2.62 54.42 -68.35
N GLY A 214 3.84 54.25 -68.87
CA GLY A 214 4.73 55.36 -69.26
C GLY A 214 5.77 55.80 -68.22
N LEU A 215 5.91 55.06 -67.12
CA LEU A 215 6.98 55.31 -66.14
C LEU A 215 8.31 54.70 -66.62
N HIS A 216 9.38 55.49 -66.63
CA HIS A 216 10.75 55.08 -67.05
C HIS A 216 11.45 54.20 -66.00
N VAL A 217 10.83 53.10 -65.59
CA VAL A 217 11.40 52.18 -64.60
C VAL A 217 11.87 50.90 -65.29
N ASN A 218 13.14 50.53 -65.07
CA ASN A 218 13.71 49.29 -65.61
C ASN A 218 13.25 48.08 -64.76
N PRO A 219 12.38 47.19 -65.28
CA PRO A 219 11.77 46.12 -64.49
C PRO A 219 12.78 45.10 -63.97
N ASP A 220 13.90 44.90 -64.67
CA ASP A 220 14.91 43.91 -64.31
C ASP A 220 15.72 44.35 -63.08
N LEU A 221 16.02 45.66 -62.98
CA LEU A 221 16.66 46.26 -61.80
C LEU A 221 15.73 46.23 -60.58
N VAL A 222 14.44 46.53 -60.77
CA VAL A 222 13.45 46.48 -59.69
C VAL A 222 13.30 45.05 -59.16
N MET A 223 13.22 44.07 -60.05
CA MET A 223 13.10 42.66 -59.64
C MET A 223 14.37 42.17 -58.93
N GLY A 224 15.56 42.55 -59.41
CA GLY A 224 16.85 42.19 -58.80
C GLY A 224 17.05 42.75 -57.38
N VAL A 225 16.52 43.94 -57.08
CA VAL A 225 16.57 44.52 -55.72
C VAL A 225 15.43 44.03 -54.82
N THR A 226 14.24 43.79 -55.39
CA THR A 226 13.05 43.41 -54.62
C THR A 226 13.17 42.02 -54.01
N ILE A 227 13.72 41.04 -54.74
CA ILE A 227 13.87 39.66 -54.24
C ILE A 227 14.67 39.58 -52.93
N PRO A 228 15.91 40.12 -52.82
CA PRO A 228 16.65 40.08 -51.57
C PRO A 228 16.00 40.92 -50.47
N LEU A 229 15.42 42.08 -50.80
CA LEU A 229 14.77 42.96 -49.82
C LEU A 229 13.56 42.28 -49.17
N THR A 230 12.73 41.61 -49.97
CA THR A 230 11.52 40.91 -49.51
C THR A 230 11.86 39.65 -48.73
N ALA A 231 12.87 38.89 -49.16
CA ALA A 231 13.40 37.76 -48.39
C ALA A 231 13.86 38.20 -46.99
N ILE A 232 14.60 39.31 -46.89
CA ILE A 232 15.05 39.87 -45.61
C ILE A 232 13.85 40.34 -44.78
N ALA A 233 12.91 41.07 -45.37
CA ALA A 233 11.75 41.61 -44.67
C ALA A 233 10.87 40.49 -44.07
N VAL A 234 10.57 39.44 -44.84
CA VAL A 234 9.80 38.29 -44.37
C VAL A 234 10.57 37.52 -43.28
N ALA A 235 11.87 37.28 -43.47
CA ALA A 235 12.70 36.59 -42.48
C ALA A 235 12.77 37.36 -41.15
N VAL A 236 12.89 38.69 -41.18
CA VAL A 236 12.89 39.53 -39.99
C VAL A 236 11.51 39.57 -39.33
N GLY A 237 10.44 39.70 -40.12
CA GLY A 237 9.06 39.71 -39.61
C GLY A 237 8.70 38.41 -38.88
N VAL A 238 9.02 37.25 -39.46
CA VAL A 238 8.80 35.94 -38.83
C VAL A 238 9.63 35.81 -37.55
N ARG A 239 10.91 36.21 -37.57
CA ARG A 239 11.75 36.21 -36.35
C ARG A 239 11.22 37.12 -35.25
N TYR A 240 10.65 38.28 -35.61
CA TYR A 240 10.08 39.22 -34.65
C TYR A 240 8.82 38.67 -33.98
N ILE A 241 7.87 38.15 -34.77
CA ILE A 241 6.64 37.53 -34.24
C ILE A 241 6.98 36.39 -33.30
N ARG A 242 7.96 35.54 -33.67
CA ARG A 242 8.40 34.43 -32.83
C ARG A 242 8.96 34.89 -31.48
N ARG A 243 9.81 35.92 -31.45
CA ARG A 243 10.34 36.49 -30.20
C ARG A 243 9.23 37.04 -29.29
N VAL A 244 8.17 37.59 -29.87
CA VAL A 244 7.03 38.12 -29.10
C VAL A 244 6.18 37.00 -28.51
N VAL A 245 5.97 35.91 -29.25
CA VAL A 245 5.21 34.75 -28.78
C VAL A 245 5.98 33.97 -27.71
N GLU A 246 7.28 33.73 -27.90
CA GLU A 246 8.14 33.07 -26.90
C GLU A 246 8.13 33.85 -25.57
N ARG A 247 8.23 35.18 -25.62
CA ARG A 247 8.22 36.04 -24.41
C ARG A 247 6.88 36.07 -23.67
N LYS A 248 5.77 35.71 -24.33
CA LYS A 248 4.42 35.65 -23.74
C LYS A 248 4.09 34.26 -23.18
N SER A 249 4.92 33.27 -23.44
CA SER A 249 4.79 31.90 -22.95
C SER A 249 5.45 31.69 -21.58
N ASP A 250 6.35 32.61 -21.19
CA ASP A 250 7.13 32.60 -19.95
C ASP A 250 6.55 33.51 -18.82
N LEU A 251 5.34 34.07 -19.01
CA LEU A 251 4.58 34.87 -18.04
C LEU A 251 3.30 34.13 -17.64
#